data_AF-A0A932QK19-F1
#
_entry.id   AF-A0A932QK19-F1
#
_cell.length_a   1.000
_cell.length_b   1.000
_cell.length_c   1.000
_cell.angle_alpha   90.00
_cell.angle_beta   90.00
_cell.angle_gamma   90.00
#
_symmetry.space_group_name_H-M   'P 1'
#
loop_
_entity.id
_entity.type
_entity.pdbx_description
1 polymer ?
#
loop_
_entity_poly.entity_id
_entity_poly.type
_entity_poly.pdbx_seq_one_letter_code
_entity_poly.pdbx_strand_id
1 'polypeptide(L)'
;MIQVFAQSLTLGEGGASIQGPAGFRFSSIGGIVGLVFKYLFAFGGFFMLLMIIAAGFTLLTAAGDAKKMEQGKERLLYAIVGFLIIFGSVFLVRIIGKILGIQEIQTLF
;
A
#
# COMPACT_ATOMS: atom_id res chain seq x y z
N MET A 1 -28.97 10.67 -24.75
CA MET A 1 -28.63 11.53 -23.60
C MET A 1 -27.50 10.84 -22.82
N ILE A 2 -26.27 11.28 -23.08
CA ILE A 2 -25.03 11.26 -22.28
C ILE A 2 -24.89 10.16 -21.18
N GLN A 3 -24.18 9.08 -21.52
CA GLN A 3 -23.59 8.09 -20.60
C GLN A 3 -22.06 8.31 -20.55
N VAL A 4 -21.60 9.37 -19.88
CA VAL A 4 -20.17 9.76 -19.83
C VAL A 4 -19.41 9.07 -18.68
N PHE A 5 -20.05 8.14 -17.95
CA PHE A 5 -19.42 7.39 -16.84
C PHE A 5 -19.36 5.86 -17.06
N ALA A 6 -19.77 5.33 -18.22
CA ALA A 6 -19.73 3.89 -18.47
C ALA A 6 -18.29 3.42 -18.81
N GLN A 7 -17.66 2.71 -17.87
CA GLN A 7 -16.30 2.12 -17.97
C GLN A 7 -16.17 0.94 -18.95
N SER A 8 -17.25 0.61 -19.66
CA SER A 8 -17.21 -0.21 -20.87
C SER A 8 -18.48 0.04 -21.65
N LEU A 9 -18.31 0.43 -22.91
CA LEU A 9 -19.37 0.46 -23.89
C LEU A 9 -19.34 -0.86 -24.67
N THR A 10 -20.34 -1.71 -24.51
CA THR A 10 -20.50 -2.94 -25.30
C THR A 10 -21.28 -2.59 -26.58
N LEU A 11 -20.60 -2.59 -27.72
CA LEU A 11 -21.22 -2.31 -29.02
C LEU A 11 -21.75 -3.63 -29.63
N GLY A 12 -23.06 -3.86 -29.48
CA GLY A 12 -23.78 -4.95 -30.15
C GLY A 12 -23.35 -6.37 -29.74
N GLU A 13 -24.08 -7.38 -30.22
CA GLU A 13 -23.91 -8.81 -29.89
C GLU A 13 -22.54 -9.44 -30.27
N GLY A 14 -21.57 -8.63 -30.70
CA GLY A 14 -20.21 -9.01 -31.08
C GLY A 14 -19.12 -8.49 -30.13
N GLY A 15 -19.33 -8.60 -28.82
CA GLY A 15 -18.30 -8.98 -27.84
C GLY A 15 -16.96 -8.22 -27.71
N ALA A 16 -16.78 -7.02 -28.26
CA ALA A 16 -15.58 -6.22 -27.97
C ALA A 16 -15.89 -5.17 -26.89
N SER A 17 -15.57 -5.49 -25.64
CA SER A 17 -15.62 -4.54 -24.54
C SER A 17 -14.40 -3.62 -24.60
N ILE A 18 -14.60 -2.37 -25.01
CA ILE A 18 -13.55 -1.34 -24.86
C ILE A 18 -13.50 -0.95 -23.39
N GLN A 19 -12.65 -1.67 -22.65
CA GLN A 19 -12.31 -1.38 -21.27
C GLN A 19 -11.32 -0.23 -21.25
N GLY A 20 -11.71 0.91 -20.68
CA GLY A 20 -10.79 2.03 -20.46
C GLY A 20 -9.56 1.59 -19.64
N PRO A 21 -8.43 2.31 -19.72
CA PRO A 21 -7.13 1.89 -19.20
C PRO A 21 -7.26 1.34 -17.78
N ALA A 22 -6.93 0.07 -17.61
CA ALA A 22 -7.15 -0.74 -16.41
C ALA A 22 -6.23 -0.32 -15.23
N GLY A 23 -6.29 0.94 -14.82
CA GLY A 23 -5.57 1.49 -13.67
C GLY A 23 -6.46 2.22 -12.67
N PHE A 24 -7.60 2.78 -13.11
CA PHE A 24 -8.48 3.58 -12.27
C PHE A 24 -9.95 3.13 -12.43
N ARG A 25 -10.28 1.94 -11.89
CA ARG A 25 -11.67 1.46 -11.85
C ARG A 25 -12.39 2.00 -10.63
N PHE A 26 -13.04 3.16 -10.80
CA PHE A 26 -13.95 3.75 -9.82
C PHE A 26 -15.32 3.04 -9.80
N SER A 27 -15.36 1.71 -9.62
CA SER A 27 -16.64 0.96 -9.60
C SER A 27 -17.25 0.84 -8.19
N SER A 28 -16.48 1.16 -7.13
CA SER A 28 -16.91 1.09 -5.73
C SER A 28 -15.95 1.87 -4.83
N ILE A 29 -16.42 2.32 -3.66
CA ILE A 29 -15.56 2.87 -2.59
C ILE A 29 -14.41 1.91 -2.29
N GLY A 30 -14.65 0.59 -2.33
CA GLY A 30 -13.61 -0.42 -2.18
C GLY A 30 -12.50 -0.34 -3.22
N GLY A 31 -12.83 -0.07 -4.49
CA GLY A 31 -11.83 0.06 -5.57
C GLY A 31 -10.94 1.29 -5.43
N ILE A 32 -11.47 2.39 -4.90
CA ILE A 32 -10.69 3.61 -4.58
C ILE A 32 -9.71 3.31 -3.46
N VAL A 33 -10.20 2.67 -2.39
CA VAL A 33 -9.38 2.28 -1.25
C VAL A 33 -8.27 1.33 -1.70
N GLY A 34 -8.58 0.26 -2.44
CA GLY A 34 -7.58 -0.68 -2.95
C GLY A 34 -6.50 -0.02 -3.81
N LEU A 35 -6.86 0.96 -4.64
CA LEU A 35 -5.90 1.71 -5.44
C LEU A 35 -4.95 2.54 -4.55
N VAL A 36 -5.50 3.27 -3.58
CA VAL A 36 -4.71 4.06 -2.62
C VAL A 36 -3.77 3.14 -1.85
N PHE A 37 -4.26 2.02 -1.34
CA PHE A 37 -3.44 1.05 -0.62
C PHE A 37 -2.32 0.50 -1.50
N LYS A 38 -2.58 0.13 -2.75
CA LYS A 38 -1.54 -0.35 -3.69
C LYS A 38 -0.41 0.66 -3.86
N TYR A 39 -0.73 1.94 -4.09
CA TYR A 39 0.29 2.97 -4.18
C TYR A 39 0.98 3.21 -2.84
N LEU A 40 0.24 3.21 -1.74
CA LEU A 40 0.78 3.42 -0.40
C LEU A 40 1.76 2.32 0.01
N PHE A 41 1.47 1.05 -0.29
CA PHE A 41 2.41 -0.06 -0.04
C PHE A 41 3.66 0.06 -0.92
N ALA A 42 3.51 0.43 -2.20
CA ALA A 42 4.64 0.60 -3.11
C ALA A 42 5.56 1.76 -2.69
N PHE A 43 4.99 2.93 -2.42
CA PHE A 43 5.74 4.09 -1.94
C PHE A 43 6.24 3.90 -0.50
N GLY A 44 5.45 3.28 0.37
CA GLY A 44 5.80 3.01 1.76
C GLY A 44 7.00 2.08 1.89
N GLY A 45 7.04 0.99 1.12
CA GLY A 45 8.20 0.08 1.07
C GLY A 45 9.46 0.78 0.57
N PHE A 46 9.34 1.59 -0.47
CA PHE A 46 10.45 2.38 -1.00
C PHE A 46 10.96 3.43 0.01
N PHE A 47 10.06 4.16 0.66
CA PHE A 47 10.40 5.17 1.65
C PHE A 47 11.08 4.55 2.88
N MET A 48 10.60 3.39 3.31
CA MET A 48 11.19 2.66 4.42
C MET A 48 12.63 2.24 4.15
N LEU A 49 12.95 1.82 2.92
CA LEU A 49 14.31 1.50 2.51
C LEU A 49 15.23 2.73 2.67
N LEU A 50 14.80 3.90 2.20
CA LEU A 50 15.57 5.15 2.37
C LEU A 50 15.81 5.48 3.84
N MET A 51 14.81 5.25 4.68
CA MET A 51 14.89 5.52 6.12
C MET A 51 15.90 4.60 6.82
N ILE A 52 15.94 3.31 6.45
CA ILE A 52 16.93 2.35 6.96
C ILE A 52 18.34 2.77 6.56
N ILE A 53 18.53 3.16 5.29
CA ILE A 53 19.84 3.62 4.80
C ILE A 53 20.29 4.87 5.58
N ALA A 54 19.41 5.86 5.76
CA ALA A 54 19.71 7.06 6.52
C ALA A 54 20.00 6.78 8.00
N ALA A 55 19.27 5.85 8.63
CA ALA A 55 19.52 5.40 10.00
C ALA A 55 20.88 4.70 10.12
N GLY A 56 21.22 3.84 9.16
CA GLY A 56 22.52 3.18 9.07
C GLY A 56 23.67 4.18 8.96
N PHE A 57 23.57 5.17 8.07
CA PHE A 57 24.56 6.24 7.98
C PHE A 57 24.67 7.05 9.27
N THR A 58 23.55 7.35 9.94
CA THR A 58 23.56 8.07 11.23
C THR A 58 24.30 7.28 12.31
N LEU A 59 24.14 5.95 12.34
CA LEU A 59 24.86 5.06 13.25
C LEU A 59 26.36 5.01 12.93
N LEU A 60 26.71 4.85 11.65
CA LEU A 60 28.10 4.75 11.20
C LEU A 60 28.88 6.06 11.38
N THR A 61 28.21 7.20 11.23
CA THR A 61 28.82 8.54 11.38
C THR A 61 28.77 9.08 12.81
N ALA A 62 28.26 8.31 13.77
CA ALA A 62 28.13 8.73 15.17
C ALA A 62 29.49 9.01 15.84
N ALA A 63 30.61 8.45 15.35
CA ALA A 63 31.99 8.78 15.76
C ALA A 63 32.23 8.87 17.29
N GLY A 64 31.49 8.09 18.09
CA GLY A 64 31.57 8.08 19.55
C GLY A 64 30.63 9.03 20.29
N ASP A 65 29.83 9.84 19.59
CA ASP A 65 28.76 10.66 20.16
C ASP A 65 27.56 9.78 20.55
N ALA A 66 27.36 9.62 21.86
CA ALA A 66 26.30 8.79 22.43
C ALA A 66 24.89 9.19 21.93
N LYS A 67 24.66 10.49 21.72
CA LYS A 67 23.35 11.02 21.31
C LYS A 67 23.03 10.63 19.87
N LYS A 68 24.00 10.72 18.96
CA LYS A 68 23.83 10.30 17.56
C LYS A 68 23.67 8.79 17.44
N MET A 69 24.38 8.04 18.27
CA MET A 69 24.29 6.59 18.30
C MET A 69 22.92 6.12 18.78
N GLU A 70 22.36 6.74 19.81
CA GLU A 70 21.02 6.44 20.32
C GLU A 70 19.93 6.81 19.30
N GLN A 71 19.99 8.00 18.70
CA GLN A 71 19.06 8.42 17.64
C GLN A 71 19.09 7.50 16.42
N GLY A 72 20.27 7.02 16.02
CA GLY A 72 20.41 6.08 14.93
C GLY A 72 19.77 4.72 15.22
N LYS A 73 19.95 4.20 16.45
CA LYS A 73 19.28 2.96 16.91
C LYS A 73 17.77 3.11 16.95
N GLU A 74 17.29 4.23 17.47
CA GLU A 74 15.86 4.53 17.59
C GLU A 74 15.20 4.64 16.21
N ARG A 75 15.82 5.35 15.26
CA ARG A 75 15.36 5.41 13.87
C ARG A 75 15.33 4.04 13.20
N LEU A 76 16.35 3.22 13.43
CA LEU A 76 16.39 1.86 12.88
C LEU A 76 15.27 0.99 13.48
N LEU A 77 15.03 1.08 14.79
CA LEU A 77 13.92 0.42 15.47
C LEU A 77 12.58 0.84 14.88
N TYR A 78 12.33 2.14 14.68
CA TYR A 78 11.10 2.61 14.07
C TYR A 78 10.91 2.11 12.65
N ALA A 79 11.97 2.05 11.84
CA ALA A 79 11.89 1.48 10.50
C ALA A 79 11.53 -0.02 10.53
N ILE A 80 12.13 -0.80 11.44
CA ILE A 80 11.85 -2.24 11.61
C ILE A 80 10.43 -2.47 12.12
N VAL A 81 10.00 -1.72 13.13
CA VAL A 81 8.65 -1.83 13.70
C VAL A 81 7.60 -1.42 12.67
N GLY A 82 7.84 -0.34 11.91
CA GLY A 82 6.97 0.07 10.81
C GLY A 82 6.81 -1.02 9.75
N PHE A 83 7.92 -1.68 9.36
CA PHE A 83 7.87 -2.83 8.47
C PHE A 83 6.98 -3.95 9.00
N LEU A 84 7.20 -4.31 10.26
CA LEU A 84 6.52 -5.41 10.90
C LEU A 84 5.01 -5.15 11.01
N ILE A 85 4.63 -3.89 11.27
CA ILE A 85 3.23 -3.46 11.29
C ILE A 85 2.60 -3.56 9.90
N ILE A 86 3.28 -3.09 8.84
CA ILE A 86 2.78 -3.16 7.46
C ILE A 86 2.56 -4.62 7.05
N PHE A 87 3.53 -5.49 7.34
CA PHE A 87 3.43 -6.91 7.06
C PHE A 87 2.35 -7.62 7.90
N GLY A 88 2.30 -7.32 9.20
CA GLY A 88 1.30 -7.87 10.12
C GLY A 88 -0.11 -7.37 9.85
N SER A 89 -0.28 -6.15 9.34
CA SER A 89 -1.59 -5.56 9.02
C SER A 89 -2.32 -6.36 7.96
N VAL A 90 -1.64 -6.79 6.89
CA VAL A 90 -2.25 -7.64 5.84
C VAL A 90 -2.78 -8.94 6.44
N PHE A 91 -2.04 -9.55 7.36
CA PHE A 91 -2.47 -10.76 8.05
C PHE A 91 -3.69 -10.50 8.95
N LEU A 92 -3.68 -9.40 9.70
CA LEU A 92 -4.78 -9.01 10.58
C LEU A 92 -6.06 -8.73 9.80
N VAL A 93 -5.97 -7.98 8.70
CA VAL A 93 -7.12 -7.65 7.84
C VAL A 93 -7.69 -8.91 7.18
N ARG A 94 -6.85 -9.86 6.77
CA ARG A 94 -7.31 -11.16 6.24
C ARG A 94 -8.04 -11.98 7.29
N ILE A 95 -7.57 -12.02 8.54
CA ILE A 95 -8.28 -12.74 9.61
C ILE A 95 -9.63 -12.07 9.90
N ILE A 96 -9.64 -10.74 10.05
CA ILE A 96 -10.84 -9.97 10.35
C ILE A 96 -11.88 -10.12 9.23
N GLY A 97 -11.46 -10.03 7.97
CA GLY A 97 -12.38 -10.23 6.84
C GLY A 97 -12.93 -11.66 6.73
N LYS A 98 -12.20 -12.69 7.20
CA LYS A 98 -12.72 -14.06 7.27
C LYS A 98 -13.81 -14.19 8.32
N ILE A 99 -13.64 -13.54 9.47
CA ILE A 99 -14.62 -13.55 10.57
C ILE A 99 -15.89 -12.77 10.17
N LEU A 100 -15.72 -11.63 9.50
CA LEU A 100 -16.83 -10.77 9.06
C LEU A 100 -17.55 -11.29 7.80
N GLY A 101 -16.99 -12.29 7.10
CA GLY A 101 -17.57 -12.86 5.88
C GLY A 101 -17.56 -11.92 4.66
N ILE A 102 -16.87 -10.77 4.74
CA ILE A 102 -16.83 -9.76 3.68
C ILE A 102 -15.69 -10.11 2.72
N GLN A 103 -16.04 -10.74 1.60
CA GLN A 103 -15.10 -11.20 0.57
C GLN A 103 -14.46 -10.03 -0.20
N GLU A 104 -15.11 -8.87 -0.24
CA GLU A 104 -14.55 -7.66 -0.85
C GLU A 104 -13.27 -7.20 -0.14
N ILE A 105 -13.19 -7.32 1.19
CA ILE A 105 -11.95 -6.95 1.91
C ILE A 105 -10.82 -7.93 1.58
N GLN A 106 -11.12 -9.21 1.37
CA GLN A 106 -10.11 -10.22 1.00
C GLN A 106 -9.55 -10.01 -0.41
N THR A 107 -10.35 -9.44 -1.32
CA THR A 107 -9.90 -9.16 -2.70
C THR A 107 -9.13 -7.85 -2.81
N LEU A 108 -9.23 -6.97 -1.81
CA LEU A 108 -8.49 -5.71 -1.73
C LEU A 108 -7.06 -5.85 -1.13
N PHE A 109 -6.77 -6.93 -0.41
CA PHE A 109 -5.51 -7.16 0.32
C PHE A 109 -4.89 -8.55 0.08
#